data_AF-A0A6G0THD8-F1
#
_entry.id   AF-A0A6G0THD8-F1
#
_cell.length_a   1.000
_cell.length_b   1.000
_cell.length_c   1.000
_cell.angle_alpha   90.00
_cell.angle_beta   90.00
_cell.angle_gamma   90.00
#
_symmetry.space_group_name_H-M   'P 1'
#
loop_
_entity.id
_entity.type
_entity.pdbx_description
1 polymer ?
#
loop_
_entity_poly.entity_id
_entity_poly.type
_entity_poly.pdbx_seq_one_letter_code
_entity_poly.pdbx_strand_id
1 'polypeptide(L)'
;MLFNSILLPISLLMAIISGVCVVRLSSSIGAAFVLPEYRYLMAGVQYADSFDVNLHKWLLVNFDCSALWVKNATYLVDAFNVDRVYLKHNYQSQDPQVPDYRHWQISLGRRFRSLKMWFVLKMYGVEGLHAHIKKQIQLADMFGKLVNQDPRFEVVTVTMGLVCFRLKGDNVWTKNLYERLMASGQIYLVTATVRSKLVIRFVVCSRLTEEVDVQFAWNEICTQADRVDSERDVTPASISNGLTGTWPKEKECELTTATAIVVKSLSQG
;
A
#
# COMPACT_ATOMS: atom_id res chain seq x y z
N MET A 1 5.11 16.11 13.72
CA MET A 1 5.10 15.02 14.73
C MET A 1 4.16 13.85 14.41
N LEU A 2 3.47 13.81 13.26
CA LEU A 2 2.58 12.69 12.88
C LEU A 2 3.28 11.51 12.16
N PHE A 3 4.56 11.68 11.79
CA PHE A 3 5.35 10.70 11.01
C PHE A 3 5.60 9.38 11.77
N ASN A 4 5.73 9.43 13.11
CA ASN A 4 6.06 8.27 13.94
C ASN A 4 4.85 7.44 14.39
N SER A 5 3.61 7.87 14.12
CA SER A 5 2.41 7.15 14.60
C SER A 5 1.88 6.12 13.61
N ILE A 6 2.28 6.18 12.33
CA ILE A 6 1.79 5.28 11.27
C ILE A 6 2.82 4.20 10.94
N LEU A 7 4.11 4.52 11.10
CA LEU A 7 5.21 3.58 10.97
C LEU A 7 5.71 3.26 12.38
N LEU A 8 5.28 2.13 12.94
CA LEU A 8 5.93 1.60 14.13
C LEU A 8 7.42 1.39 13.77
N PRO A 9 8.37 2.01 14.50
CA PRO A 9 9.78 1.79 14.25
C PRO A 9 10.05 0.30 14.43
N ILE A 10 10.62 -0.35 13.41
CA ILE A 10 10.98 -1.77 13.49
C ILE A 10 11.86 -1.98 14.74
N SER A 11 12.79 -1.07 15.01
CA SER A 11 13.61 -1.05 16.22
C SER A 11 12.82 -1.12 17.54
N LEU A 12 11.70 -0.41 17.66
CA LEU A 12 10.86 -0.40 18.86
C LEU A 12 10.06 -1.70 18.99
N LEU A 13 9.53 -2.21 17.88
CA LEU A 13 8.81 -3.49 17.85
C LEU A 13 9.74 -4.65 18.24
N MET A 14 10.96 -4.67 17.71
CA MET A 14 11.95 -5.71 18.00
C MET A 14 12.45 -5.65 19.45
N ALA A 15 12.46 -4.47 20.09
CA ALA A 15 12.89 -4.32 21.48
C ALA A 15 11.90 -4.92 22.49
N ILE A 16 10.63 -5.11 22.10
CA ILE A 16 9.55 -5.58 22.99
C ILE A 16 9.29 -7.09 22.85
N ILE A 17 9.68 -7.70 21.72
CA ILE A 17 9.36 -9.09 21.40
C ILE A 17 10.47 -10.04 21.88
N SER A 18 10.13 -10.97 22.76
CA SER A 18 11.03 -12.01 23.29
C SER A 18 10.81 -13.40 22.67
N GLY A 19 10.46 -13.45 21.37
CA GLY A 19 10.21 -14.70 20.62
C GLY A 19 10.38 -14.54 19.11
N VAL A 20 10.03 -15.57 18.33
CA VAL A 20 10.12 -15.54 16.85
C VAL A 20 9.25 -14.40 16.30
N CYS A 21 9.88 -13.44 15.62
CA CYS A 21 9.22 -12.25 15.12
C CYS A 21 9.19 -12.21 13.59
N VAL A 22 7.97 -12.29 13.04
CA VAL A 22 7.70 -12.11 11.61
C VAL A 22 7.50 -10.62 11.34
N VAL A 23 8.47 -9.96 10.69
CA VAL A 23 8.27 -8.59 10.20
C VAL A 23 7.62 -8.63 8.84
N ARG A 24 6.30 -8.44 8.82
CA ARG A 24 5.55 -8.19 7.60
C ARG A 24 5.44 -6.68 7.40
N LEU A 25 6.28 -6.12 6.52
CA LEU A 25 6.09 -4.73 6.13
C LEU A 25 4.93 -4.58 5.15
N SER A 26 4.27 -3.43 5.22
CA SER A 26 3.34 -3.07 4.17
C SER A 26 4.09 -2.97 2.84
N SER A 27 3.45 -3.45 1.79
CA SER A 27 4.08 -3.69 0.49
C SER A 27 4.72 -2.47 -0.14
N SER A 28 4.19 -1.27 0.11
CA SER A 28 4.73 -0.01 -0.40
C SER A 28 6.03 0.37 0.31
N ILE A 29 6.14 0.11 1.61
CA ILE A 29 7.36 0.40 2.38
C ILE A 29 8.49 -0.53 1.92
N GLY A 30 8.20 -1.83 1.77
CA GLY A 30 9.19 -2.82 1.34
C GLY A 30 9.77 -2.53 -0.05
N ALA A 31 8.93 -2.09 -0.99
CA ALA A 31 9.37 -1.69 -2.31
C ALA A 31 10.20 -0.39 -2.30
N ALA A 32 9.90 0.55 -1.41
CA ALA A 32 10.66 1.79 -1.29
C ALA A 32 12.13 1.57 -0.94
N PHE A 33 12.50 0.44 -0.31
CA PHE A 33 13.88 0.16 0.12
C PHE A 33 14.87 -0.06 -1.02
N VAL A 34 14.38 -0.22 -2.25
CA VAL A 34 15.27 -0.18 -3.42
C VAL A 34 16.00 1.16 -3.43
N LEU A 35 15.31 2.26 -3.11
CA LEU A 35 15.89 3.60 -2.95
C LEU A 35 16.75 3.73 -1.68
N PRO A 36 18.05 4.07 -1.79
CA PRO A 36 18.94 4.24 -0.64
C PRO A 36 18.42 5.24 0.41
N GLU A 37 17.80 6.33 -0.02
CA GLU A 37 17.27 7.39 0.84
C GLU A 37 16.09 6.96 1.72
N TYR A 38 15.45 5.83 1.43
CA TYR A 38 14.36 5.28 2.25
C TYR A 38 14.79 4.10 3.13
N ARG A 39 16.05 3.65 3.03
CA ARG A 39 16.55 2.52 3.83
C ARG A 39 16.66 2.80 5.32
N TYR A 40 16.62 4.07 5.76
CA TYR A 40 16.56 4.41 7.18
C TYR A 40 15.34 3.78 7.88
N LEU A 41 14.26 3.52 7.13
CA LEU A 41 13.07 2.82 7.62
C LEU A 41 13.32 1.32 7.90
N MET A 42 14.44 0.76 7.43
CA MET A 42 14.89 -0.60 7.75
C MET A 42 15.63 -0.68 9.09
N ALA A 43 15.77 0.42 9.84
CA ALA A 43 16.46 0.40 11.12
C ALA A 43 15.83 -0.62 12.08
N GLY A 44 16.60 -1.67 12.41
CA GLY A 44 16.16 -2.78 13.26
C GLY A 44 15.76 -4.05 12.50
N VAL A 45 15.78 -4.05 11.16
CA VAL A 45 15.44 -5.23 10.34
C VAL A 45 16.33 -6.45 10.62
N GLN A 46 17.56 -6.24 11.10
CA GLN A 46 18.49 -7.32 11.46
C GLN A 46 18.01 -8.22 12.61
N TYR A 47 17.07 -7.70 13.42
CA TYR A 47 16.44 -8.43 14.51
C TYR A 47 15.21 -9.22 14.05
N ALA A 48 14.72 -8.99 12.83
CA ALA A 48 13.59 -9.74 12.27
C ALA A 48 13.99 -11.18 11.91
N ASP A 49 13.10 -12.15 12.15
CA ASP A 49 13.30 -13.54 11.71
C ASP A 49 12.84 -13.75 10.26
N SER A 50 11.97 -12.89 9.75
CA SER A 50 11.53 -12.91 8.35
C SER A 50 11.10 -11.54 7.86
N PHE A 51 11.18 -11.33 6.54
CA PHE A 51 10.90 -10.09 5.84
C PHE A 51 10.14 -10.36 4.53
N ASP A 52 8.98 -9.73 4.31
CA ASP A 52 8.15 -9.94 3.12
C ASP A 52 7.90 -8.65 2.33
N VAL A 53 7.97 -8.73 0.99
CA VAL A 53 7.67 -7.63 0.07
C VAL A 53 6.88 -8.13 -1.14
N ASN A 54 5.73 -7.51 -1.39
CA ASN A 54 4.95 -7.75 -2.60
C ASN A 54 5.52 -6.96 -3.79
N LEU A 55 6.27 -7.65 -4.65
CA LEU A 55 6.86 -7.07 -5.86
C LEU A 55 5.79 -6.55 -6.84
N HIS A 56 4.61 -7.18 -6.82
CA HIS A 56 3.52 -6.84 -7.74
C HIS A 56 2.78 -5.55 -7.44
N LYS A 57 3.09 -4.89 -6.31
CA LYS A 57 2.44 -3.62 -5.97
C LYS A 57 3.16 -2.43 -6.56
N TRP A 58 4.50 -2.37 -6.40
CA TRP A 58 5.25 -1.17 -6.74
C TRP A 58 6.58 -1.43 -7.46
N LEU A 59 6.91 -2.70 -7.73
CA LEU A 59 8.14 -3.10 -8.44
C LEU A 59 7.85 -3.68 -9.83
N LEU A 60 6.74 -3.28 -10.45
CA LEU A 60 6.41 -3.55 -11.86
C LEU A 60 6.29 -5.04 -12.25
N VAL A 61 6.27 -5.96 -11.28
CA VAL A 61 6.03 -7.38 -11.54
C VAL A 61 4.51 -7.62 -11.63
N ASN A 62 4.02 -8.35 -12.62
CA ASN A 62 2.60 -8.66 -12.69
C ASN A 62 2.16 -9.59 -11.52
N PHE A 63 0.93 -9.42 -11.03
CA PHE A 63 0.34 -10.26 -9.98
C PHE A 63 0.32 -11.75 -10.40
N ASP A 64 0.58 -12.72 -9.53
CA ASP A 64 0.97 -12.72 -8.12
C ASP A 64 2.50 -12.74 -7.94
N CYS A 65 3.08 -11.91 -7.08
CA CYS A 65 4.50 -12.03 -6.75
C CYS A 65 4.83 -11.38 -5.41
N SER A 66 5.16 -12.19 -4.41
CA SER A 66 5.76 -11.75 -3.14
C SER A 66 7.10 -12.42 -2.95
N ALA A 67 8.04 -11.68 -2.36
CA ALA A 67 9.34 -12.18 -1.97
C ALA A 67 9.41 -12.19 -0.45
N LEU A 68 9.62 -13.38 0.10
CA LEU A 68 9.79 -13.63 1.53
C LEU A 68 11.24 -14.05 1.75
N TRP A 69 11.91 -13.35 2.66
CA TRP A 69 13.20 -13.71 3.21
C TRP A 69 13.00 -14.22 4.63
N VAL A 70 13.72 -15.27 5.00
CA VAL A 70 13.75 -15.81 6.35
C VAL A 70 15.20 -15.91 6.81
N LYS A 71 15.46 -15.57 8.06
CA LYS A 71 16.78 -15.61 8.68
C LYS A 71 17.26 -17.04 8.88
N ASN A 72 16.33 -17.91 9.30
CA ASN A 72 16.55 -19.35 9.39
C ASN A 72 15.44 -20.12 8.67
N ALA A 73 15.79 -20.77 7.55
CA ALA A 73 14.84 -21.55 6.77
C ALA A 73 14.44 -22.88 7.42
N THR A 74 15.20 -23.39 8.41
CA THR A 74 14.86 -24.67 9.07
C THR A 74 13.50 -24.59 9.74
N TYR A 75 13.13 -23.44 10.32
CA TYR A 75 11.81 -23.24 10.91
C TYR A 75 10.66 -23.46 9.91
N LEU A 76 10.84 -23.07 8.64
CA LEU A 76 9.85 -23.34 7.60
C LEU A 76 9.87 -24.83 7.21
N VAL A 77 11.07 -25.39 7.04
CA VAL A 77 11.23 -26.79 6.65
C VAL A 77 10.62 -27.72 7.69
N ASP A 78 10.91 -27.53 8.97
CA ASP A 78 10.40 -28.35 10.07
C ASP A 78 8.87 -28.26 10.17
N ALA A 79 8.30 -27.07 9.93
CA ALA A 79 6.85 -26.86 9.99
C ALA A 79 6.09 -27.43 8.79
N PHE A 80 6.68 -27.38 7.59
CA PHE A 80 6.04 -27.79 6.34
C PHE A 80 6.65 -29.06 5.73
N ASN A 81 7.39 -29.84 6.52
CA ASN A 81 8.05 -31.03 6.02
C ASN A 81 7.01 -32.04 5.53
N VAL A 82 7.19 -32.53 4.31
CA VAL A 82 6.38 -33.60 3.73
C VAL A 82 7.34 -34.62 3.13
N ASP A 83 7.61 -35.68 3.91
CA ASP A 83 8.47 -36.77 3.47
C ASP A 83 7.64 -37.95 2.93
N ARG A 84 7.38 -37.94 1.63
CA ARG A 84 6.71 -39.04 0.91
C ARG A 84 7.70 -39.72 -0.02
N VAL A 85 7.69 -41.06 -0.06
CA VAL A 85 8.63 -41.87 -0.85
C VAL A 85 8.67 -41.47 -2.33
N TYR A 86 7.51 -41.16 -2.93
CA TYR A 86 7.40 -40.76 -4.34
C TYR A 86 7.89 -39.32 -4.64
N LEU A 87 8.20 -38.55 -3.60
CA LEU A 87 8.75 -37.19 -3.73
C LEU A 87 10.28 -37.18 -3.52
N LYS A 88 10.89 -38.30 -3.15
CA LYS A 88 12.33 -38.41 -2.92
C LYS A 88 13.10 -38.33 -4.24
N HIS A 89 14.23 -37.63 -4.21
CA HIS A 89 15.16 -37.58 -5.34
C HIS A 89 16.61 -37.69 -4.85
N ASN A 90 17.49 -38.19 -5.71
CA ASN A 90 18.88 -38.52 -5.33
C ASN A 90 19.70 -37.32 -4.84
N TYR A 91 19.27 -36.10 -5.17
CA TYR A 91 19.94 -34.85 -4.77
C TYR A 91 19.51 -34.29 -3.41
N GLN A 92 18.56 -34.91 -2.69
CA GLN A 92 18.01 -34.36 -1.43
C GLN A 92 19.05 -34.29 -0.30
N SER A 93 20.09 -35.11 -0.37
CA SER A 93 21.13 -35.27 0.67
C SER A 93 22.53 -34.92 0.16
N GLN A 94 22.67 -34.53 -1.11
CA GLN A 94 24.00 -34.36 -1.74
C GLN A 94 24.48 -32.92 -1.75
N ASP A 95 23.58 -31.93 -1.74
CA ASP A 95 23.97 -30.52 -1.72
C ASP A 95 23.04 -29.70 -0.79
N PRO A 96 23.50 -29.34 0.43
CA PRO A 96 22.74 -28.46 1.32
C PRO A 96 22.56 -27.04 0.75
N GLN A 97 23.22 -26.67 -0.36
CA GLN A 97 23.05 -25.35 -0.98
C GLN A 97 21.83 -25.22 -1.89
N VAL A 98 21.22 -26.32 -2.36
CA VAL A 98 20.05 -26.23 -3.25
C VAL A 98 18.77 -26.36 -2.42
N PRO A 99 18.01 -25.28 -2.21
CA PRO A 99 16.84 -25.31 -1.35
C PRO A 99 15.68 -26.05 -2.02
N ASP A 100 15.06 -26.94 -1.24
CA ASP A 100 13.79 -27.56 -1.63
C ASP A 100 12.61 -26.66 -1.25
N TYR A 101 12.27 -25.76 -2.17
CA TYR A 101 11.20 -24.79 -1.96
C TYR A 101 9.83 -25.40 -1.65
N ARG A 102 9.61 -26.70 -1.89
CA ARG A 102 8.35 -27.35 -1.51
C ARG A 102 8.10 -27.27 0.00
N HIS A 103 9.16 -27.23 0.80
CA HIS A 103 9.11 -27.12 2.25
C HIS A 103 9.04 -25.66 2.74
N TRP A 104 9.04 -24.67 1.83
CA TRP A 104 9.04 -23.24 2.17
C TRP A 104 7.70 -22.57 1.84
N GLN A 105 6.68 -23.35 1.47
CA GLN A 105 5.35 -22.86 1.11
C GLN A 105 4.29 -23.91 1.45
N ILE A 106 3.03 -23.46 1.54
CA ILE A 106 1.89 -24.31 1.90
C ILE A 106 1.58 -25.33 0.79
N SER A 107 1.66 -24.92 -0.48
CA SER A 107 1.33 -25.78 -1.62
C SER A 107 2.51 -26.65 -2.04
N LEU A 108 2.28 -27.89 -2.47
CA LEU A 108 3.35 -28.72 -3.04
C LEU A 108 3.82 -28.20 -4.41
N GLY A 109 2.88 -27.96 -5.32
CA GLY A 109 3.16 -27.43 -6.66
C GLY A 109 3.52 -25.95 -6.64
N ARG A 110 4.40 -25.51 -7.55
CA ARG A 110 4.75 -24.10 -7.72
C ARG A 110 4.84 -23.70 -9.19
N ARG A 111 4.49 -22.45 -9.47
CA ARG A 111 4.72 -21.80 -10.77
C ARG A 111 6.13 -21.22 -10.84
N PHE A 112 6.65 -21.01 -12.04
CA PHE A 112 7.97 -20.39 -12.27
C PHE A 112 7.92 -18.86 -12.12
N ARG A 113 7.58 -18.37 -10.91
CA ARG A 113 7.40 -16.93 -10.64
C ARG A 113 8.69 -16.11 -10.74
N SER A 114 9.84 -16.73 -10.52
CA SER A 114 11.14 -16.04 -10.62
C SER A 114 11.46 -15.58 -12.03
N LEU A 115 10.90 -16.20 -13.08
CA LEU A 115 11.15 -15.79 -14.47
C LEU A 115 10.67 -14.36 -14.76
N LYS A 116 9.43 -14.04 -14.38
CA LYS A 116 8.89 -12.67 -14.56
C LYS A 116 9.65 -11.64 -13.72
N MET A 117 10.04 -11.99 -12.50
CA MET A 117 10.86 -11.13 -11.65
C MET A 117 12.22 -10.87 -12.29
N TRP A 118 12.87 -11.90 -12.82
CA TRP A 118 14.16 -11.80 -13.49
C TRP A 118 14.11 -10.90 -14.71
N PHE A 119 13.08 -11.01 -15.55
CA PHE A 119 12.88 -10.10 -16.69
C PHE A 119 12.76 -8.65 -16.24
N VAL A 120 11.94 -8.35 -15.22
CA VAL A 120 11.82 -6.98 -14.68
C VAL A 120 13.18 -6.46 -14.20
N LEU A 121 13.89 -7.24 -13.38
CA LEU A 121 15.21 -6.83 -12.88
C LEU A 121 16.23 -6.60 -14.01
N LYS A 122 16.21 -7.42 -15.05
CA LYS A 122 17.14 -7.30 -16.19
C LYS A 122 16.76 -6.18 -17.16
N MET A 123 15.47 -5.92 -17.36
CA MET A 123 14.98 -4.91 -18.30
C MET A 123 15.10 -3.49 -17.74
N TYR A 124 14.69 -3.28 -16.48
CA TYR A 124 14.76 -1.95 -15.86
C TYR A 124 16.11 -1.67 -15.21
N GLY A 125 16.78 -2.72 -14.72
CA GLY A 125 17.94 -2.56 -13.84
C GLY A 125 17.57 -1.86 -12.53
N VAL A 126 18.59 -1.63 -11.70
CA VAL A 126 18.41 -0.94 -10.42
C VAL A 126 18.00 0.52 -10.65
N GLU A 127 18.64 1.20 -11.60
CA GLU A 127 18.36 2.62 -11.86
C GLU A 127 16.98 2.86 -12.46
N GLY A 128 16.47 1.97 -13.32
CA GLY A 128 15.10 2.07 -13.84
C GLY A 128 14.05 1.91 -12.73
N LEU A 129 14.30 1.01 -11.78
CA LEU A 129 13.43 0.86 -10.60
C LEU A 129 13.53 2.07 -9.66
N HIS A 130 14.73 2.61 -9.45
CA HIS A 130 14.90 3.86 -8.71
C HIS A 130 14.09 5.01 -9.33
N ALA A 131 14.25 5.23 -10.64
CA ALA A 131 13.56 6.28 -11.37
C ALA A 131 12.03 6.10 -11.29
N HIS A 132 11.55 4.87 -11.42
CA HIS A 132 10.12 4.57 -11.30
C HIS A 132 9.54 4.97 -9.94
N ILE A 133 10.17 4.54 -8.84
CA ILE A 133 9.69 4.84 -7.49
C ILE A 133 9.80 6.34 -7.20
N LYS A 134 10.93 6.97 -7.56
CA LYS A 134 11.13 8.42 -7.40
C LYS A 134 10.05 9.24 -8.10
N LYS A 135 9.73 8.90 -9.36
CA LYS A 135 8.66 9.57 -10.10
C LYS A 135 7.31 9.50 -9.37
N GLN A 136 6.95 8.32 -8.87
CA GLN A 136 5.68 8.12 -8.18
C GLN A 136 5.60 8.91 -6.87
N ILE A 137 6.72 9.01 -6.14
CA ILE A 137 6.84 9.84 -4.94
C ILE A 137 6.71 11.33 -5.29
N GLN A 138 7.39 11.79 -6.35
CA GLN A 138 7.30 13.18 -6.81
C GLN A 138 5.86 13.57 -7.20
N LEU A 139 5.15 12.67 -7.88
CA LEU A 139 3.73 12.86 -8.23
C LEU A 139 2.83 12.94 -6.99
N ALA A 140 3.07 12.09 -5.99
CA ALA A 140 2.35 12.14 -4.72
C ALA A 140 2.66 13.44 -3.93
N ASP A 141 3.92 13.87 -3.90
CA ASP A 141 4.32 15.14 -3.28
C ASP A 141 3.68 16.34 -3.98
N MET A 142 3.61 16.31 -5.32
CA MET A 142 2.91 17.32 -6.11
C MET A 142 1.43 17.39 -5.73
N PHE A 143 0.75 16.24 -5.67
CA PHE A 143 -0.64 16.18 -5.22
C PHE A 143 -0.80 16.72 -3.78
N GLY A 144 0.08 16.33 -2.86
CA GLY A 144 0.07 16.82 -1.49
C GLY A 144 0.23 18.36 -1.40
N LYS A 145 1.03 18.96 -2.29
CA LYS A 145 1.14 20.43 -2.38
C LYS A 145 -0.14 21.08 -2.90
N LEU A 146 -0.76 20.51 -3.93
CA LEU A 146 -2.04 21.00 -4.48
C LEU A 146 -3.13 20.98 -3.40
N VAL A 147 -3.24 19.88 -2.63
CA VAL A 147 -4.20 19.76 -1.53
C VAL A 147 -3.95 20.81 -0.44
N ASN A 148 -2.69 21.07 -0.08
CA ASN A 148 -2.35 22.06 0.94
C ASN A 148 -2.59 23.51 0.51
N GLN A 149 -2.63 23.79 -0.79
CA GLN A 149 -2.92 25.12 -1.33
C GLN A 149 -4.41 25.49 -1.21
N ASP A 150 -5.30 24.50 -1.21
CA ASP A 150 -6.74 24.74 -1.05
C ASP A 150 -7.11 24.76 0.45
N PRO A 151 -7.60 25.90 0.98
CA PRO A 151 -7.89 26.05 2.40
C PRO A 151 -9.02 25.16 2.90
N ARG A 152 -9.84 24.57 2.02
CA ARG A 152 -10.96 23.69 2.38
C ARG A 152 -10.49 22.31 2.82
N PHE A 153 -9.31 21.89 2.38
CA PHE A 153 -8.77 20.59 2.66
C PHE A 153 -7.72 20.63 3.78
N GLU A 154 -7.51 19.49 4.42
CA GLU A 154 -6.36 19.25 5.29
C GLU A 154 -5.67 17.95 4.88
N VAL A 155 -4.34 18.02 4.77
CA VAL A 155 -3.50 16.85 4.53
C VAL A 155 -3.16 16.20 5.87
N VAL A 156 -3.54 14.93 6.02
CA VAL A 156 -3.30 14.15 7.24
C VAL A 156 -1.91 13.51 7.22
N THR A 157 -1.51 12.95 6.07
CA THR A 157 -0.16 12.42 5.87
C THR A 157 0.21 12.41 4.40
N VAL A 158 1.50 12.65 4.13
CA VAL A 158 2.15 12.36 2.85
C VAL A 158 3.26 11.38 3.17
N THR A 159 3.22 10.21 2.56
CA THR A 159 4.24 9.17 2.78
C THR A 159 4.46 8.41 1.50
N MET A 160 5.65 8.61 0.91
CA MET A 160 6.03 7.95 -0.34
C MET A 160 5.00 8.23 -1.45
N GLY A 161 4.40 7.19 -2.04
CA GLY A 161 3.36 7.33 -3.08
C GLY A 161 1.93 7.53 -2.55
N LEU A 162 1.71 7.71 -1.24
CA LEU A 162 0.39 7.84 -0.60
C LEU A 162 0.19 9.23 0.00
N VAL A 163 -0.94 9.85 -0.33
CA VAL A 163 -1.44 11.07 0.32
C VAL A 163 -2.80 10.78 0.94
N CYS A 164 -2.91 11.01 2.25
CA CYS A 164 -4.18 10.97 2.96
C CYS A 164 -4.65 12.40 3.21
N PHE A 165 -5.85 12.73 2.75
CA PHE A 165 -6.43 14.06 2.88
C PHE A 165 -7.92 13.98 3.21
N ARG A 166 -8.50 15.08 3.67
CA ARG A 166 -9.93 15.20 3.94
C ARG A 166 -10.40 16.64 3.80
N LEU A 167 -11.71 16.83 3.68
CA LEU A 167 -12.31 18.15 3.86
C LEU A 167 -12.28 18.53 5.34
N LYS A 168 -12.00 19.80 5.64
CA LYS A 168 -12.11 20.33 7.00
C LYS A 168 -13.57 20.30 7.49
N GLY A 169 -13.72 20.18 8.81
CA GLY A 169 -15.01 20.02 9.48
C GLY A 169 -15.39 18.55 9.70
N ASP A 170 -16.69 18.27 9.72
CA ASP A 170 -17.24 16.95 10.04
C ASP A 170 -16.98 15.88 8.97
N ASN A 171 -16.92 14.62 9.41
CA ASN A 171 -16.72 13.46 8.54
C ASN A 171 -17.81 13.31 7.47
N VAL A 172 -19.01 13.82 7.72
CA VAL A 172 -20.14 13.78 6.78
C VAL A 172 -19.76 14.44 5.45
N TRP A 173 -19.01 15.53 5.49
CA TRP A 173 -18.59 16.25 4.28
C TRP A 173 -17.57 15.47 3.46
N THR A 174 -16.58 14.88 4.14
CA THR A 174 -15.60 14.02 3.47
C THR A 174 -16.27 12.77 2.88
N LYS A 175 -17.28 12.23 3.57
CA LYS A 175 -18.07 11.09 3.07
C LYS A 175 -18.86 11.48 1.82
N ASN A 176 -19.57 12.60 1.85
CA ASN A 176 -20.36 13.09 0.72
C ASN A 176 -19.47 13.36 -0.51
N LEU A 177 -18.31 14.01 -0.32
CA LEU A 177 -17.31 14.18 -1.37
C LEU A 177 -16.88 12.84 -1.96
N TYR A 178 -16.52 11.87 -1.12
CA TYR A 178 -16.09 10.55 -1.56
C TYR A 178 -17.17 9.82 -2.38
N GLU A 179 -18.42 9.83 -1.90
CA GLU A 179 -19.54 9.19 -2.60
C GLU A 179 -19.78 9.82 -3.98
N ARG A 180 -19.66 11.15 -4.10
CA ARG A 180 -19.74 11.84 -5.39
C ARG A 180 -18.61 11.47 -6.34
N LEU A 181 -17.38 11.39 -5.83
CA LEU A 181 -16.23 10.98 -6.64
C LEU A 181 -16.36 9.54 -7.14
N MET A 182 -16.89 8.63 -6.31
CA MET A 182 -17.14 7.25 -6.73
C MET A 182 -18.32 7.14 -7.70
N ALA A 183 -19.33 8.00 -7.55
CA ALA A 183 -20.44 8.08 -8.50
C ALA A 183 -20.04 8.69 -9.85
N SER A 184 -19.09 9.62 -9.89
CA SER A 184 -18.61 10.21 -11.16
C SER A 184 -17.82 9.22 -12.00
N GLY A 185 -17.15 8.25 -11.37
CA GLY A 185 -16.41 7.17 -12.04
C GLY A 185 -15.15 7.63 -12.77
N GLN A 186 -14.78 8.90 -12.66
CA GLN A 186 -13.61 9.48 -13.36
C GLN A 186 -12.29 9.11 -12.68
N ILE A 187 -12.31 8.99 -11.35
CA ILE A 187 -11.17 8.57 -10.54
C ILE A 187 -11.63 7.54 -9.52
N TYR A 188 -10.76 6.60 -9.17
CA TYR A 188 -11.02 5.61 -8.13
C TYR A 188 -10.17 5.89 -6.89
N LEU A 189 -10.83 5.91 -5.74
CA LEU A 189 -10.26 6.29 -4.45
C LEU A 189 -10.78 5.33 -3.39
N VAL A 190 -10.08 5.27 -2.27
CA VAL A 190 -10.52 4.46 -1.12
C VAL A 190 -10.40 5.32 0.14
N THR A 191 -11.30 5.12 1.08
CA THR A 191 -11.28 5.82 2.37
C THR A 191 -10.60 4.99 3.46
N ALA A 192 -10.20 5.65 4.53
CA ALA A 192 -9.81 5.02 5.78
C ALA A 192 -10.26 5.89 6.96
N THR A 193 -10.32 5.30 8.14
CA THR A 193 -10.59 6.04 9.38
C THR A 193 -9.32 6.05 10.23
N VAL A 194 -8.86 7.24 10.60
CA VAL A 194 -7.68 7.43 11.45
C VAL A 194 -8.09 8.29 12.64
N ARG A 195 -8.01 7.74 13.86
CA ARG A 195 -8.42 8.42 15.10
C ARG A 195 -9.81 9.06 14.99
N SER A 196 -10.77 8.27 14.53
CA SER A 196 -12.17 8.70 14.29
C SER A 196 -12.37 9.78 13.22
N LYS A 197 -11.33 10.14 12.46
CA LYS A 197 -11.45 11.03 11.28
C LYS A 197 -11.48 10.20 10.00
N LEU A 198 -12.49 10.44 9.18
CA LEU A 198 -12.56 9.87 7.83
C LEU A 198 -11.57 10.61 6.92
N VAL A 199 -10.73 9.85 6.24
CA VAL A 199 -9.74 10.35 5.27
C VAL A 199 -9.89 9.64 3.94
N ILE A 200 -9.63 10.37 2.86
CA ILE A 200 -9.53 9.85 1.50
C ILE A 200 -8.06 9.56 1.21
N ARG A 201 -7.77 8.40 0.61
CA ARG A 201 -6.43 7.95 0.27
C ARG A 201 -6.20 8.07 -1.23
N PHE A 202 -5.28 8.94 -1.62
CA PHE A 202 -4.78 9.07 -2.97
C PHE A 202 -3.44 8.33 -3.08
N VAL A 203 -3.35 7.32 -3.94
CA VAL A 203 -2.13 6.55 -4.14
C VAL A 203 -1.78 6.50 -5.61
N VAL A 204 -0.57 6.94 -5.94
CA VAL A 204 -0.04 6.81 -7.30
C VAL A 204 0.40 5.35 -7.49
N CYS A 205 -0.30 4.62 -8.36
CA CYS A 205 -0.10 3.17 -8.54
C CYS A 205 0.34 2.77 -9.94
N SER A 206 -0.18 3.46 -10.97
CA SER A 206 0.05 3.05 -12.35
C SER A 206 1.42 3.49 -12.81
N ARG A 207 2.12 2.60 -13.51
CA ARG A 207 3.36 2.93 -14.23
C ARG A 207 3.16 4.07 -15.22
N LEU A 208 1.96 4.18 -15.78
CA LEU A 208 1.61 5.14 -16.84
C LEU A 208 1.21 6.51 -16.30
N THR A 209 1.12 6.70 -14.98
CA THR A 209 0.69 7.98 -14.42
C THR A 209 1.71 9.08 -14.71
N GLU A 210 1.20 10.18 -15.24
CA GLU A 210 1.92 11.41 -15.50
C GLU A 210 1.36 12.57 -14.66
N GLU A 211 2.03 13.73 -14.67
CA GLU A 211 1.59 14.92 -13.94
C GLU A 211 0.18 15.38 -14.35
N VAL A 212 -0.15 15.24 -15.65
CA VAL A 212 -1.47 15.60 -16.19
C VAL A 212 -2.60 14.78 -15.58
N ASP A 213 -2.35 13.51 -15.24
CA ASP A 213 -3.34 12.63 -14.61
C ASP A 213 -3.59 13.05 -13.15
N VAL A 214 -2.54 13.48 -12.45
CA VAL A 214 -2.64 13.98 -11.08
C VAL A 214 -3.39 15.31 -11.05
N GLN A 215 -3.09 16.21 -12.00
CA GLN A 215 -3.81 17.47 -12.13
C GLN A 215 -5.28 17.25 -12.49
N PHE A 216 -5.58 16.31 -13.38
CA PHE A 216 -6.94 15.92 -13.71
C PHE A 216 -7.68 15.41 -12.47
N ALA A 217 -7.08 14.50 -11.70
CA ALA A 217 -7.68 13.97 -10.48
C ALA A 217 -7.93 15.08 -9.45
N TRP A 218 -6.99 16.02 -9.30
CA TRP A 218 -7.17 17.16 -8.40
C TRP A 218 -8.30 18.09 -8.85
N ASN A 219 -8.39 18.41 -10.14
CA ASN A 219 -9.46 19.23 -10.69
C ASN A 219 -10.85 18.60 -10.48
N GLU A 220 -10.96 17.28 -10.64
CA GLU A 220 -12.21 16.54 -10.35
C GLU A 220 -12.56 16.62 -8.86
N ILE A 221 -11.57 16.47 -7.97
CA ILE A 221 -11.77 16.62 -6.52
C ILE A 221 -12.27 18.02 -6.16
N CYS A 222 -11.66 19.08 -6.71
CA CYS A 222 -12.10 20.45 -6.50
C CYS A 222 -13.52 20.68 -7.03
N THR A 223 -13.83 20.19 -8.23
CA THR A 223 -15.16 20.34 -8.84
C THR A 223 -16.25 19.70 -8.00
N GLN A 224 -16.00 18.50 -7.46
CA GLN A 224 -16.97 17.86 -6.55
C GLN A 224 -17.00 18.56 -5.19
N ALA A 225 -15.89 19.11 -4.70
CA ALA A 225 -15.87 19.86 -3.44
C ALA A 225 -16.66 21.17 -3.54
N ASP A 226 -16.59 21.90 -4.66
CA ASP A 226 -17.39 23.11 -4.90
C ASP A 226 -18.89 22.82 -4.78
N ARG A 227 -19.33 21.66 -5.29
CA ARG A 227 -20.72 21.20 -5.17
C ARG A 227 -21.11 20.89 -3.73
N VAL A 228 -20.22 20.25 -2.96
CA VAL A 228 -20.44 19.98 -1.53
C VAL A 228 -20.54 21.28 -0.75
N ASP A 229 -19.69 22.27 -1.05
CA ASP A 229 -19.74 23.58 -0.38
C ASP A 229 -21.01 24.36 -0.71
N SER A 230 -21.49 24.32 -1.96
CA SER A 230 -22.75 24.97 -2.32
C SER A 230 -23.96 24.44 -1.53
N GLU A 231 -23.93 23.17 -1.12
CA GLU A 231 -24.97 22.56 -0.29
C GLU A 231 -24.82 22.91 1.20
N ARG A 232 -23.59 23.18 1.66
CA ARG A 232 -23.32 23.68 3.02
C ARG A 232 -23.96 25.05 3.23
N ASP A 233 -23.83 25.94 2.26
CA ASP A 233 -24.34 27.32 2.37
C ASP A 233 -25.88 27.39 2.32
N VAL A 234 -26.55 26.38 1.74
CA VAL A 234 -28.01 26.32 1.61
C VAL A 234 -28.69 25.70 2.85
N THR A 235 -27.94 25.05 3.77
CA THR A 235 -28.51 24.36 4.94
C THR A 235 -28.11 24.94 6.29
N PRO A 236 -28.74 26.04 6.77
CA PRO A 236 -28.78 26.34 8.19
C PRO A 236 -29.93 25.54 8.83
N ALA A 237 -29.58 24.50 9.59
CA ALA A 237 -30.48 23.75 10.50
C ALA A 237 -31.54 22.81 9.88
N SER A 238 -31.14 21.61 9.44
CA SER A 238 -32.10 20.48 9.34
C SER A 238 -31.52 19.05 9.38
N ILE A 239 -30.21 18.84 9.55
CA ILE A 239 -29.66 17.48 9.71
C ILE A 239 -29.45 17.14 11.18
N SER A 240 -30.53 17.11 11.97
CA SER A 240 -30.54 16.43 13.27
C SER A 240 -31.48 15.23 13.33
N ASN A 241 -32.26 14.94 12.27
CA ASN A 241 -33.18 13.81 12.28
C ASN A 241 -33.06 13.01 10.98
N GLY A 242 -32.53 11.78 11.08
CA GLY A 242 -32.72 10.77 10.04
C GLY A 242 -31.48 10.03 9.54
N LEU A 243 -30.60 9.57 10.43
CA LEU A 243 -29.69 8.46 10.09
C LEU A 243 -29.77 7.36 11.16
N THR A 244 -30.97 6.83 11.38
CA THR A 244 -31.17 5.52 12.03
C THR A 244 -30.91 4.43 10.99
N GLY A 245 -29.67 4.34 10.51
CA GLY A 245 -29.17 3.17 9.80
C GLY A 245 -28.31 2.41 10.78
N THR A 246 -28.78 1.26 11.27
CA THR A 246 -27.93 0.29 11.96
C THR A 246 -26.92 -0.24 10.95
N TRP A 247 -25.70 0.28 11.01
CA TRP A 247 -24.60 -0.19 10.17
C TRP A 247 -24.02 -1.48 10.74
N PRO A 248 -23.55 -2.40 9.86
CA PRO A 248 -22.92 -3.63 10.32
C PRO A 248 -21.75 -3.25 11.22
N LYS A 249 -21.72 -3.85 12.41
CA LYS A 249 -20.71 -3.63 13.45
C LYS A 249 -19.33 -3.50 12.83
N GLU A 250 -18.61 -2.47 13.27
CA GLU A 250 -17.22 -2.18 12.98
C GLU A 250 -16.44 -3.48 12.77
N LYS A 251 -16.09 -3.77 11.52
CA LYS A 251 -14.80 -4.41 11.31
C LYS A 251 -13.81 -3.30 11.50
N GLU A 252 -13.14 -3.28 12.65
CA GLU A 252 -11.84 -2.63 12.79
C GLU A 252 -11.03 -3.06 11.57
N CYS A 253 -10.96 -2.18 10.58
CA CYS A 253 -10.04 -2.34 9.48
C CYS A 253 -8.70 -1.92 10.06
N GLU A 254 -8.08 -2.82 10.83
CA GLU A 254 -6.63 -2.83 11.01
C GLU A 254 -6.04 -2.51 9.65
N LEU A 255 -5.04 -1.61 9.60
CA LEU A 255 -4.35 -1.07 8.42
C LEU A 255 -3.93 -2.16 7.41
N THR A 256 -4.90 -2.78 6.76
CA THR A 256 -4.74 -3.95 5.91
C THR A 256 -4.77 -3.42 4.50
N THR A 257 -3.60 -2.96 4.06
CA THR A 257 -3.06 -3.12 2.70
C THR A 257 -4.02 -3.01 1.50
N ALA A 258 -5.11 -2.25 1.59
CA ALA A 258 -5.98 -1.93 0.49
C ALA A 258 -5.25 -0.87 -0.33
N THR A 259 -4.68 -1.32 -1.43
CA THR A 259 -4.11 -0.48 -2.49
C THR A 259 -5.25 0.32 -3.09
N ALA A 260 -5.28 1.64 -2.86
CA ALA A 260 -6.18 2.52 -3.59
C ALA A 260 -5.62 2.67 -5.00
N ILE A 261 -6.42 2.38 -6.04
CA ILE A 261 -5.96 2.38 -7.43
C ILE A 261 -6.39 3.70 -8.07
N VAL A 262 -5.46 4.59 -8.44
CA VAL A 262 -5.78 5.57 -9.48
C VAL A 262 -5.83 4.80 -10.80
N VAL A 263 -7.04 4.38 -11.19
CA VAL A 263 -7.30 3.84 -12.53
C VAL A 263 -7.29 5.06 -13.44
N LYS A 264 -6.38 5.04 -14.43
CA LYS A 264 -6.35 6.01 -15.53
C LYS A 264 -7.77 6.19 -16.08
N SER A 265 -8.15 7.44 -16.37
CA SER A 265 -9.43 7.78 -17.00
C SER A 265 -9.86 6.71 -18.02
N LEU A 266 -11.04 6.15 -17.84
CA LEU A 266 -11.66 5.19 -18.77
C LEU A 266 -12.16 5.88 -20.05
N SER A 267 -11.83 7.15 -20.30
CA SER A 267 -12.43 7.96 -21.37
C SER A 267 -11.63 8.02 -22.67
N GLN A 268 -10.84 7.00 -23.02
CA GLN A 268 -10.33 6.84 -24.40
C GLN A 268 -10.26 5.36 -24.77
N GLY A 269 -11.36 4.86 -25.34
CA GLY A 269 -11.52 3.60 -26.04
C GLY A 269 -12.66 3.74 -27.03
#